data_AF-A0A9D5WKN8-F1
#
_entry.id   AF-A0A9D5WKN8-F1
#
_cell.length_a   1.000
_cell.length_b   1.000
_cell.length_c   1.000
_cell.angle_alpha   90.00
_cell.angle_beta   90.00
_cell.angle_gamma   90.00
#
_symmetry.space_group_name_H-M   'P 1'
#
loop_
_entity.id
_entity.type
_entity.pdbx_description
1 polymer ?
#
loop_
_entity_poly.entity_id
_entity_poly.type
_entity_poly.pdbx_seq_one_letter_code
_entity_poly.pdbx_strand_id
1 'polypeptide(L)'
;MNLYKSTKKALVLALATLATTSCNVLDRDPLDQVGPKAYYNTADQLSTFPINYYASIFQGHGSGRWNAGIALYDNGTDNQAGTQPNRQTFSNDQWKVGSTGQPDISAIRNVNVFLSNVLPKYEAGTITGNADDIKHYIGEAYVIRAMLYFDVLTSYGDFPILDETKILKDTDDQLILEASRRMPR
;
A
#
# COMPACT_ATOMS: atom_id res chain seq x y z
N MET A 1 -6.77 -26.55 -67.78
CA MET A 1 -5.72 -25.74 -67.09
C MET A 1 -6.26 -24.76 -66.02
N ASN A 2 -7.57 -24.43 -66.01
CA ASN A 2 -8.14 -23.46 -65.06
C ASN A 2 -8.51 -24.06 -63.68
N LEU A 3 -8.86 -25.34 -63.60
CA LEU A 3 -9.15 -26.01 -62.31
C LEU A 3 -7.94 -25.99 -61.36
N TYR A 4 -6.74 -26.29 -61.87
CA TYR A 4 -5.50 -26.33 -61.11
C TYR A 4 -5.07 -24.95 -60.56
N LYS A 5 -5.40 -23.86 -61.28
CA LYS A 5 -5.18 -22.49 -60.80
C LYS A 5 -6.19 -22.11 -59.71
N SER A 6 -7.44 -22.59 -59.80
CA SER A 6 -8.48 -22.33 -58.80
C SER A 6 -8.20 -23.06 -57.48
N THR A 7 -7.78 -24.33 -57.55
CA THR A 7 -7.44 -25.12 -56.35
C THR A 7 -6.22 -24.58 -55.61
N LYS A 8 -5.21 -24.07 -56.34
CA LYS A 8 -4.06 -23.37 -55.71
C LYS A 8 -4.46 -22.10 -54.98
N LYS A 9 -5.35 -21.29 -55.57
CA LYS A 9 -5.85 -20.06 -54.92
C LYS A 9 -6.65 -20.40 -53.65
N ALA A 10 -7.48 -21.43 -53.71
CA ALA A 10 -8.24 -21.90 -52.54
C ALA A 10 -7.32 -22.41 -51.42
N LEU A 11 -6.25 -23.14 -51.77
CA LEU A 11 -5.26 -23.64 -50.81
C LEU A 11 -4.51 -22.48 -50.13
N VAL A 12 -4.05 -21.48 -50.90
CA VAL A 12 -3.36 -20.30 -50.35
C VAL A 12 -4.28 -19.49 -49.43
N LEU A 13 -5.56 -19.35 -49.78
CA LEU A 13 -6.54 -18.65 -48.95
C LEU A 13 -6.84 -19.41 -47.64
N ALA A 14 -6.93 -20.74 -47.69
CA ALA A 14 -7.10 -21.57 -46.49
C ALA A 14 -5.88 -21.48 -45.55
N LEU A 15 -4.66 -21.56 -46.09
CA LEU A 15 -3.43 -21.38 -45.30
C LEU A 15 -3.31 -19.97 -44.70
N ALA A 16 -3.75 -18.93 -45.42
CA ALA A 16 -3.77 -17.57 -44.90
C ALA A 16 -4.76 -17.40 -43.74
N THR A 17 -5.92 -18.08 -43.76
CA THR A 17 -6.86 -18.05 -42.63
C THR A 17 -6.33 -18.76 -41.38
N LEU A 18 -5.57 -19.85 -41.53
CA LEU A 18 -4.90 -20.52 -40.41
C LEU A 18 -3.77 -19.68 -39.81
N ALA A 19 -3.16 -18.77 -40.57
CA ALA A 19 -2.15 -17.85 -40.07
C ALA A 19 -2.71 -16.71 -39.20
N THR A 20 -4.04 -16.54 -39.18
CA THR A 20 -4.72 -15.49 -38.36
C THR A 20 -5.31 -16.00 -37.06
N THR A 21 -5.24 -17.31 -36.78
CA THR A 21 -5.64 -17.84 -35.48
C THR A 21 -4.53 -17.58 -34.46
N SER A 22 -4.51 -16.37 -33.90
CA SER A 22 -3.67 -16.09 -32.75
C SER A 22 -4.24 -16.78 -31.52
N CYS A 23 -3.39 -17.49 -30.79
CA CYS A 23 -3.74 -18.13 -29.54
C CYS A 23 -3.68 -17.06 -28.43
N ASN A 24 -4.80 -16.79 -27.73
CA ASN A 24 -4.88 -15.78 -26.65
C ASN A 24 -4.14 -16.21 -25.34
N VAL A 25 -3.36 -17.30 -25.37
CA VAL A 25 -2.76 -17.95 -24.19
C VAL A 25 -1.72 -17.08 -23.46
N LEU A 26 -1.19 -16.03 -24.10
CA LEU A 26 -0.20 -15.14 -23.48
C LEU A 26 -0.81 -14.12 -22.51
N ASP A 27 -2.07 -13.71 -22.72
CA ASP A 27 -2.76 -12.74 -21.85
C ASP A 27 -3.78 -13.48 -20.96
N ARG A 28 -3.28 -14.33 -20.08
CA ARG A 28 -4.09 -14.92 -19.01
C ARG A 28 -3.75 -14.28 -17.69
N ASP A 29 -4.75 -13.64 -17.09
CA ASP A 29 -4.67 -13.28 -15.68
C ASP A 29 -4.42 -14.56 -14.85
N PRO A 30 -3.60 -14.48 -13.79
CA PRO A 30 -3.38 -15.61 -12.89
C PRO A 30 -4.73 -16.09 -12.34
N LEU A 31 -5.12 -17.33 -12.67
CA LEU A 31 -6.42 -17.90 -12.33
C LEU A 31 -6.58 -18.15 -10.82
N ASP A 32 -5.46 -18.24 -10.12
CA ASP A 32 -5.34 -18.50 -8.69
C ASP A 32 -5.14 -17.23 -7.86
N GLN A 33 -5.04 -16.05 -8.50
CA GLN A 33 -4.84 -14.78 -7.81
C GLN A 33 -5.94 -13.80 -8.17
N VAL A 34 -6.46 -13.10 -7.16
CA VAL A 34 -7.37 -11.99 -7.42
C VAL A 34 -6.53 -10.81 -7.94
N GLY A 35 -6.65 -10.54 -9.24
CA GLY A 35 -5.96 -9.41 -9.86
C GLY A 35 -6.41 -8.07 -9.27
N PRO A 36 -5.56 -7.02 -9.27
CA PRO A 36 -5.87 -5.71 -8.68
C PRO A 36 -7.17 -5.08 -9.21
N LYS A 37 -7.48 -5.33 -10.50
CA LYS A 37 -8.71 -4.84 -11.14
C LYS A 37 -9.98 -5.53 -10.60
N ALA A 38 -9.85 -6.77 -10.13
CA ALA A 38 -10.97 -7.62 -9.71
C ALA A 38 -11.26 -7.60 -8.20
N TYR A 39 -10.45 -6.89 -7.40
CA TYR A 39 -10.66 -6.77 -5.95
C TYR A 39 -11.23 -5.39 -5.55
N TYR A 40 -11.74 -5.28 -4.32
CA TYR A 40 -12.40 -4.07 -3.78
C TYR A 40 -13.68 -3.64 -4.52
N ASN A 41 -14.53 -4.61 -4.87
CA ASN A 41 -15.84 -4.37 -5.51
C ASN A 41 -17.02 -4.44 -4.53
N THR A 42 -16.80 -4.92 -3.31
CA THR A 42 -17.83 -5.01 -2.25
C THR A 42 -17.34 -4.37 -0.96
N ALA A 43 -18.26 -3.92 -0.11
CA ALA A 43 -17.95 -3.41 1.24
C ALA A 43 -17.09 -4.40 2.05
N ASP A 44 -17.44 -5.69 2.02
CA ASP A 44 -16.67 -6.74 2.71
C ASP A 44 -15.22 -6.82 2.20
N GLN A 45 -14.98 -6.67 0.90
CA GLN A 45 -13.63 -6.65 0.34
C GLN A 45 -12.87 -5.39 0.75
N LEU A 46 -13.54 -4.26 0.93
CA LEU A 46 -12.89 -3.03 1.45
C LEU A 46 -12.44 -3.24 2.90
N SER A 47 -13.24 -3.92 3.72
CA SER A 47 -12.96 -4.16 5.14
C SER A 47 -11.66 -4.93 5.41
N THR A 48 -11.21 -5.75 4.45
CA THR A 48 -10.01 -6.57 4.60
C THR A 48 -8.73 -5.75 4.58
N PHE A 49 -8.76 -4.54 4.05
CA PHE A 49 -7.60 -3.65 4.05
C PHE A 49 -7.32 -3.04 5.42
N PRO A 50 -8.22 -2.25 6.03
CA PRO A 50 -7.95 -1.56 7.30
C PRO A 50 -7.74 -2.54 8.45
N ILE A 51 -8.43 -3.70 8.48
CA ILE A 51 -8.29 -4.71 9.55
C ILE A 51 -6.84 -5.16 9.77
N ASN A 52 -6.01 -5.18 8.72
CA ASN A 52 -4.59 -5.57 8.80
C ASN A 52 -3.74 -4.54 9.56
N TYR A 53 -4.20 -3.29 9.65
CA TYR A 53 -3.48 -2.19 10.30
C TYR A 53 -3.94 -1.92 11.73
N TYR A 54 -5.08 -2.46 12.15
CA TYR A 54 -5.62 -2.18 13.48
C TYR A 54 -4.64 -2.46 14.61
N ALA A 55 -3.96 -3.61 14.55
CA ALA A 55 -3.01 -4.01 15.59
C ALA A 55 -1.69 -3.21 15.58
N SER A 56 -1.32 -2.60 14.45
CA SER A 56 -0.09 -1.80 14.34
C SER A 56 -0.32 -0.32 14.60
N ILE A 57 -1.48 0.22 14.20
CA ILE A 57 -1.83 1.63 14.34
C ILE A 57 -2.38 1.93 15.73
N PHE A 58 -3.28 1.08 16.25
CA PHE A 58 -3.90 1.31 17.54
C PHE A 58 -3.13 0.55 18.62
N GLN A 59 -2.40 1.32 19.42
CA GLN A 59 -1.69 0.80 20.57
C GLN A 59 -2.68 0.17 21.56
N GLY A 60 -2.49 -1.12 21.83
CA GLY A 60 -3.19 -1.85 22.88
C GLY A 60 -2.23 -2.30 23.97
N HIS A 61 -2.72 -3.10 24.93
CA HIS A 61 -1.90 -3.70 25.99
C HIS A 61 -0.88 -4.75 25.49
N GLY A 62 -0.66 -4.84 24.18
CA GLY A 62 0.21 -5.82 23.54
C GLY A 62 -0.45 -7.20 23.37
N SER A 63 0.22 -8.05 22.59
CA SER A 63 -0.21 -9.42 22.29
C SER A 63 0.09 -10.40 23.43
N GLY A 64 -0.61 -10.26 24.56
CA GLY A 64 -0.61 -11.27 25.63
C GLY A 64 0.73 -11.44 26.37
N ARG A 65 1.59 -10.41 26.37
CA ARG A 65 2.81 -10.41 27.18
C ARG A 65 2.46 -10.04 28.63
N TRP A 66 3.10 -10.70 29.61
CA TRP A 66 3.01 -10.34 31.04
C TRP A 66 3.82 -9.08 31.34
N ASN A 67 3.35 -7.92 30.88
CA ASN A 67 3.98 -6.63 31.13
C ASN A 67 2.92 -5.54 31.33
N ALA A 68 3.33 -4.31 31.68
CA ALA A 68 2.39 -3.21 31.98
C ALA A 68 1.71 -2.60 30.73
N GLY A 69 1.88 -3.22 29.55
CA GLY A 69 1.25 -2.81 28.30
C GLY A 69 1.57 -1.35 27.94
N ILE A 70 0.53 -0.59 27.61
CA ILE A 70 0.61 0.83 27.25
C ILE A 70 1.31 1.70 28.31
N ALA A 71 1.25 1.33 29.59
CA ALA A 71 1.90 2.12 30.64
C ALA A 71 3.42 2.18 30.44
N LEU A 72 4.02 1.15 29.82
CA LEU A 72 5.47 1.12 29.57
C LEU A 72 5.94 2.18 28.59
N TYR A 73 5.04 2.82 27.82
CA TYR A 73 5.41 3.88 26.88
C TYR A 73 5.85 5.17 27.59
N ASP A 74 5.51 5.32 28.86
CA ASP A 74 5.97 6.42 29.69
C ASP A 74 7.36 6.19 30.28
N ASN A 75 7.96 5.02 30.07
CA ASN A 75 9.31 4.75 30.57
C ASN A 75 10.32 5.71 29.97
N GLY A 76 11.06 6.40 30.84
CA GLY A 76 12.08 7.36 30.41
C GLY A 76 11.55 8.78 30.28
N THR A 77 10.34 9.05 30.77
CA THR A 77 9.90 10.41 31.09
C THR A 77 10.23 10.74 32.55
N ASP A 78 9.86 11.93 33.00
CA ASP A 78 9.97 12.35 34.40
C ASP A 78 8.92 11.70 35.31
N ASN A 79 7.88 11.08 34.76
CA ASN A 79 6.81 10.45 35.54
C ASN A 79 7.01 8.95 35.78
N GLN A 80 7.78 8.25 34.93
CA GLN A 80 7.95 6.80 35.02
C GLN A 80 9.37 6.36 34.62
N ALA A 81 9.94 5.47 35.44
CA ALA A 81 11.20 4.81 35.17
C ALA A 81 10.98 3.31 34.86
N GLY A 82 11.74 2.79 33.90
CA GLY A 82 11.79 1.36 33.62
C GLY A 82 12.54 0.57 34.71
N THR A 83 12.40 -0.76 34.71
CA THR A 83 13.08 -1.64 35.67
C THR A 83 14.57 -1.82 35.41
N GLN A 84 15.05 -1.38 34.25
CA GLN A 84 16.45 -1.42 33.84
C GLN A 84 16.92 -0.01 33.48
N PRO A 85 18.19 0.34 33.77
CA PRO A 85 18.72 1.64 33.41
C PRO A 85 18.79 1.79 31.88
N ASN A 86 18.23 2.88 31.35
CA ASN A 86 18.35 3.21 29.93
C ASN A 86 19.72 3.85 29.65
N ARG A 87 20.64 3.00 29.18
CA ARG A 87 22.04 3.36 28.88
C ARG A 87 22.21 4.14 27.58
N GLN A 88 21.19 4.21 26.74
CA GLN A 88 21.25 4.93 25.47
C GLN A 88 20.85 6.39 25.65
N THR A 89 19.76 6.61 26.39
CA THR A 89 19.16 7.93 26.57
C THR A 89 19.82 8.75 27.68
N PHE A 90 20.09 8.13 28.83
CA PHE A 90 20.54 8.84 30.03
C PHE A 90 22.05 8.67 30.31
N SER A 91 22.82 8.24 29.31
CA SER A 91 24.29 8.20 29.39
C SER A 91 24.89 9.34 28.56
N ASN A 92 25.98 9.90 29.07
CA ASN A 92 26.75 10.91 28.34
C ASN A 92 27.21 10.36 26.97
N ASP A 93 27.08 11.18 25.94
CA ASP A 93 27.55 10.93 24.57
C ASP A 93 26.96 9.68 23.86
N GLN A 94 25.89 9.09 24.39
CA GLN A 94 25.21 7.92 23.79
C GLN A 94 23.91 8.28 23.06
N TRP A 95 23.23 9.37 23.43
CA TRP A 95 22.05 9.85 22.69
C TRP A 95 22.49 10.53 21.39
N LYS A 96 22.53 9.76 20.30
CA LYS A 96 22.94 10.22 18.96
C LYS A 96 21.89 9.83 17.93
N VAL A 97 21.77 10.64 16.87
CA VAL A 97 20.99 10.28 15.68
C VAL A 97 21.66 9.09 15.00
N GLY A 98 20.88 8.07 14.63
CA GLY A 98 21.40 6.92 13.90
C GLY A 98 22.07 7.32 12.60
N SER A 99 23.23 6.75 12.29
CA SER A 99 23.93 6.97 11.01
C SER A 99 23.37 6.11 9.87
N THR A 100 22.42 5.22 10.17
CA THR A 100 21.76 4.30 9.25
C THR A 100 20.27 4.21 9.56
N GLY A 101 19.46 3.87 8.55
CA GLY A 101 18.01 3.77 8.65
C GLY A 101 17.31 4.72 7.66
N GLN A 102 16.33 4.20 6.94
CA GLN A 102 15.43 4.97 6.08
C GLN A 102 14.00 4.80 6.62
N PRO A 103 13.14 5.83 6.49
CA PRO A 103 11.72 5.67 6.79
C PRO A 103 11.14 4.53 5.96
N ASP A 104 10.50 3.55 6.61
CA ASP A 104 9.75 2.52 5.89
C ASP A 104 8.42 3.11 5.40
N ILE A 105 8.33 3.34 4.10
CA ILE A 105 7.16 3.93 3.44
C ILE A 105 6.21 2.87 2.87
N SER A 106 6.51 1.58 3.05
CA SER A 106 5.75 0.48 2.44
C SER A 106 4.28 0.52 2.86
N ALA A 107 4.03 0.80 4.14
CA ALA A 107 2.67 0.93 4.67
C ALA A 107 1.93 2.13 4.04
N ILE A 108 2.57 3.29 3.93
CA ILE A 108 2.01 4.49 3.31
C ILE A 108 1.66 4.21 1.84
N ARG A 109 2.57 3.57 1.12
CA ARG A 109 2.39 3.15 -0.27
C ARG A 109 1.19 2.21 -0.42
N ASN A 110 1.07 1.20 0.44
CA ASN A 110 -0.05 0.25 0.41
C ASN A 110 -1.40 0.97 0.57
N VAL A 111 -1.48 1.96 1.47
CA VAL A 111 -2.70 2.76 1.65
C VAL A 111 -2.99 3.62 0.42
N ASN A 112 -1.96 4.26 -0.17
CA ASN A 112 -2.13 5.04 -1.40
C ASN A 112 -2.58 4.16 -2.58
N VAL A 113 -2.04 2.94 -2.70
CA VAL A 113 -2.49 1.96 -3.70
C VAL A 113 -3.94 1.54 -3.45
N PHE A 114 -4.32 1.28 -2.20
CA PHE A 114 -5.71 0.98 -1.84
C PHE A 114 -6.65 2.12 -2.25
N LEU A 115 -6.36 3.35 -1.83
CA LEU A 115 -7.16 4.53 -2.15
C LEU A 115 -7.23 4.78 -3.67
N SER A 116 -6.13 4.61 -4.41
CA SER A 116 -6.12 4.76 -5.86
C SER A 116 -7.02 3.77 -6.61
N ASN A 117 -7.24 2.58 -6.04
CA ASN A 117 -8.13 1.57 -6.63
C ASN A 117 -9.59 1.78 -6.20
N VAL A 118 -9.81 2.25 -4.97
CA VAL A 118 -11.14 2.35 -4.36
C VAL A 118 -11.84 3.66 -4.71
N LEU A 119 -11.14 4.80 -4.69
CA LEU A 119 -11.75 6.12 -4.91
C LEU A 119 -12.43 6.23 -6.28
N PRO A 120 -11.83 5.79 -7.41
CA PRO A 120 -12.52 5.84 -8.70
C PRO A 120 -13.78 4.95 -8.74
N LYS A 121 -13.76 3.79 -8.06
CA LYS A 121 -14.92 2.90 -7.97
C LYS A 121 -16.02 3.48 -7.10
N TYR A 122 -15.64 4.13 -6.01
CA TYR A 122 -16.54 4.83 -5.11
C TYR A 122 -17.23 6.01 -5.82
N GLU A 123 -16.47 6.85 -6.51
CA GLU A 123 -16.99 7.97 -7.31
C GLU A 123 -17.91 7.50 -8.45
N ALA A 124 -17.59 6.37 -9.09
CA ALA A 124 -18.43 5.76 -10.10
C ALA A 124 -19.66 5.02 -9.53
N GLY A 125 -19.78 4.88 -8.21
CA GLY A 125 -20.86 4.14 -7.56
C GLY A 125 -20.90 2.65 -7.89
N THR A 126 -19.76 2.04 -8.24
CA THR A 126 -19.69 0.63 -8.66
C THR A 126 -19.42 -0.35 -7.53
N ILE A 127 -19.06 0.15 -6.35
CA ILE A 127 -18.86 -0.67 -5.14
C ILE A 127 -20.23 -1.06 -4.59
N THR A 128 -20.42 -2.36 -4.35
CA THR A 128 -21.69 -2.92 -3.86
C THR A 128 -21.64 -3.17 -2.34
N GLY A 129 -22.79 -3.13 -1.68
CA GLY A 129 -22.91 -3.33 -0.23
C GLY A 129 -23.55 -2.13 0.47
N ASN A 130 -23.41 -2.06 1.80
CA ASN A 130 -23.91 -0.94 2.59
C ASN A 130 -23.07 0.33 2.32
N ALA A 131 -23.75 1.43 1.98
CA ALA A 131 -23.09 2.70 1.68
C ALA A 131 -22.34 3.31 2.88
N ASP A 132 -22.83 3.09 4.09
CA ASP A 132 -22.19 3.58 5.31
C ASP A 132 -20.90 2.81 5.59
N ASP A 133 -20.90 1.49 5.39
CA ASP A 133 -19.71 0.65 5.55
C ASP A 133 -18.64 1.00 4.51
N ILE A 134 -19.03 1.25 3.26
CA ILE A 134 -18.10 1.70 2.20
C ILE A 134 -17.42 3.01 2.60
N LYS A 135 -18.19 4.01 3.05
CA LYS A 135 -17.65 5.29 3.53
C LYS A 135 -16.76 5.10 4.76
N HIS A 136 -17.17 4.22 5.66
CA HIS A 136 -16.44 3.91 6.88
C HIS A 136 -15.05 3.35 6.56
N TYR A 137 -14.94 2.32 5.72
CA TYR A 137 -13.64 1.70 5.39
C TYR A 137 -12.73 2.64 4.58
N ILE A 138 -13.28 3.50 3.71
CA ILE A 138 -12.51 4.56 3.06
C ILE A 138 -11.98 5.57 4.11
N GLY A 139 -12.82 5.96 5.07
CA GLY A 139 -12.44 6.82 6.18
C GLY A 139 -11.33 6.22 7.05
N GLU A 140 -11.45 4.94 7.41
CA GLU A 140 -10.41 4.20 8.14
C GLU A 140 -9.08 4.22 7.39
N ALA A 141 -9.09 4.00 6.07
CA ALA A 141 -7.86 4.05 5.27
C ALA A 141 -7.19 5.44 5.33
N TYR A 142 -7.97 6.53 5.31
CA TYR A 142 -7.42 7.88 5.51
C TYR A 142 -6.85 8.09 6.92
N VAL A 143 -7.51 7.58 7.96
CA VAL A 143 -7.00 7.63 9.34
C VAL A 143 -5.70 6.84 9.47
N ILE A 144 -5.65 5.63 8.92
CA ILE A 144 -4.43 4.81 8.87
C ILE A 144 -3.31 5.58 8.17
N ARG A 145 -3.58 6.19 7.01
CA ARG A 145 -2.58 7.02 6.31
C ARG A 145 -2.07 8.16 7.20
N ALA A 146 -2.97 8.88 7.85
CA ALA A 146 -2.60 10.00 8.74
C ALA A 146 -1.74 9.53 9.92
N MET A 147 -2.08 8.39 10.53
CA MET A 147 -1.32 7.81 11.64
C MET A 147 0.07 7.35 11.20
N LEU A 148 0.20 6.75 10.01
CA LEU A 148 1.49 6.40 9.44
C LEU A 148 2.37 7.63 9.18
N TYR A 149 1.79 8.71 8.64
CA TYR A 149 2.52 9.97 8.48
C TYR A 149 2.91 10.61 9.81
N PHE A 150 2.05 10.50 10.81
CA PHE A 150 2.36 10.99 12.16
C PHE A 150 3.54 10.25 12.77
N ASP A 151 3.61 8.93 12.63
CA ASP A 151 4.74 8.13 13.11
C ASP A 151 6.07 8.57 12.46
N VAL A 152 6.07 8.74 11.13
CA VAL A 152 7.24 9.23 10.40
C VAL A 152 7.61 10.67 10.81
N LEU A 153 6.63 11.54 11.01
CA LEU A 153 6.85 12.92 11.47
C LEU A 153 7.49 12.97 12.85
N THR A 154 7.05 12.13 13.80
CA THR A 154 7.62 12.09 15.14
C THR A 154 9.03 11.49 15.17
N SER A 155 9.34 10.60 14.23
CA SER A 155 10.64 9.92 14.14
C SER A 155 11.70 10.70 13.38
N TYR A 156 11.32 11.31 12.24
CA TYR A 156 12.26 11.92 11.29
C TYR A 156 12.04 13.44 11.12
N GLY A 157 10.93 13.98 11.62
CA GLY A 157 10.56 15.37 11.42
C GLY A 157 9.99 15.62 10.03
N ASP A 158 10.51 16.65 9.36
CA ASP A 158 10.02 17.15 8.06
C ASP A 158 10.12 16.08 6.97
N PHE A 159 9.02 15.34 6.75
CA PHE A 159 8.88 14.27 5.78
C PHE A 159 7.83 14.63 4.72
N PRO A 160 8.07 14.36 3.42
CA PRO A 160 7.13 14.72 2.36
C PRO A 160 5.79 13.98 2.47
N ILE A 161 4.70 14.70 2.20
CA ILE A 161 3.38 14.10 2.06
C ILE A 161 3.20 13.62 0.62
N LEU A 162 2.94 12.31 0.47
CA LEU A 162 2.72 11.62 -0.78
C LEU A 162 1.29 11.08 -0.75
N ASP A 163 0.46 11.61 -1.63
CA ASP A 163 -0.95 11.22 -1.72
C ASP A 163 -1.16 10.05 -2.70
N GLU A 164 -2.41 9.64 -2.85
CA GLU A 164 -2.85 8.58 -3.76
C GLU A 164 -2.56 8.85 -5.24
N THR A 165 -2.28 10.10 -5.62
CA THR A 165 -1.88 10.47 -6.98
C THR A 165 -0.39 10.24 -7.24
N LYS A 166 0.39 10.08 -6.16
CA LYS A 166 1.85 9.86 -6.18
C LYS A 166 2.17 8.44 -5.69
N ILE A 167 1.66 7.44 -6.40
CA ILE A 167 1.96 6.04 -6.10
C ILE A 167 3.42 5.76 -6.44
N LEU A 168 4.27 5.77 -5.42
CA LEU A 168 5.66 5.36 -5.56
C LEU A 168 5.73 3.87 -5.92
N LYS A 169 6.47 3.52 -6.97
CA LYS A 169 7.01 2.18 -7.18
C LYS A 169 8.27 2.02 -6.31
N ASP A 170 8.67 0.79 -6.00
CA ASP A 170 9.85 0.50 -5.16
C ASP A 170 11.18 1.06 -5.71
N THR A 171 11.18 1.65 -6.91
CA THR A 171 12.33 2.31 -7.56
C THR A 171 12.24 3.84 -7.56
N ASP A 172 11.23 4.44 -6.91
CA ASP A 172 10.93 5.87 -7.03
C ASP A 172 11.64 6.75 -5.98
N ASP A 173 12.90 6.41 -5.67
CA ASP A 173 13.79 7.22 -4.82
C ASP A 173 13.83 8.69 -5.30
N GLN A 174 13.75 8.91 -6.61
CA GLN A 174 13.72 10.25 -7.21
C GLN A 174 12.47 11.05 -6.84
N LEU A 175 11.28 10.43 -6.76
CA LEU A 175 10.06 11.11 -6.37
C LEU A 175 10.09 11.48 -4.88
N ILE A 176 10.66 10.62 -4.03
CA ILE A 176 10.88 10.94 -2.61
C ILE A 176 11.86 12.10 -2.49
N LEU A 177 12.98 12.06 -3.21
CA LEU A 177 13.98 13.14 -3.23
C LEU A 177 13.39 14.46 -3.70
N GLU A 178 12.58 14.43 -4.76
CA GLU A 178 11.92 15.61 -5.29
C GLU A 178 10.89 16.17 -4.30
N ALA A 179 10.04 15.30 -3.73
CA ALA A 179 9.06 15.71 -2.73
C ALA A 179 9.73 16.20 -1.43
N SER A 180 10.92 15.68 -1.12
CA SER A 180 11.73 16.09 0.04
C SER A 180 12.49 17.40 -0.18
N ARG A 181 12.41 18.03 -1.36
CA ARG A 181 13.00 19.36 -1.56
C ARG A 181 12.32 20.35 -0.63
N ARG A 182 13.08 20.81 0.36
CA ARG A 182 12.64 21.88 1.26
C ARG A 182 12.39 23.15 0.47
N MET A 183 11.14 23.59 0.45
CA MET A 183 10.78 24.94 0.04
C MET A 183 10.82 25.83 1.29
N PRO A 184 11.29 27.08 1.20
CA PRO A 184 11.08 28.05 2.28
C PRO A 184 9.57 28.11 2.56
N ARG A 185 9.17 27.88 3.81
CA ARG A 185 7.77 27.99 4.24
C ARG A 185 7.44 29.44 4.55
#